data_AF-A0A7T0JK61-F1
#
_entry.id   AF-A0A7T0JK61-F1
#
_cell.length_a   1.000
_cell.length_b   1.000
_cell.length_c   1.000
_cell.angle_alpha   90.00
_cell.angle_beta   90.00
_cell.angle_gamma   90.00
#
_symmetry.space_group_name_H-M   'P 1'
#
loop_
_entity.id
_entity.type
_entity.pdbx_description
1 polymer ?
#
loop_
_entity_poly.entity_id
_entity_poly.type
_entity_poly.pdbx_seq_one_letter_code
_entity_poly.pdbx_strand_id
1 'polypeptide(L)'
;MSLIAQSSVSATMTETGTVRYLNQYRCPYCQTEWEDVWDCGCNDRCPDCNKEIEPYESALIDGESAETELPVEEPASANVTAAGVNRLFVVSYEIDYVHRVSVGITADSPEAAQQIAEQAFNEASIWDDTAAMPLLSDEYHELEGESLVWECVAVEEWPEPDHSVRQLKKDQAAMQVCRGLVEAYQQGEAKGGSIDWDDLDQLIPLALQALGKPALEIRS
;
A
#
# COMPACT_ATOMS: atom_id res chain seq x y z
N MET A 1 -38.50 39.65 -8.01
CA MET A 1 -38.54 38.50 -8.92
C MET A 1 -37.77 38.86 -10.17
N SER A 2 -36.51 38.44 -10.23
CA SER A 2 -35.68 38.52 -11.44
C SER A 2 -34.96 37.18 -11.55
N LEU A 3 -35.30 36.41 -12.58
CA LEU A 3 -34.73 35.10 -12.87
C LEU A 3 -33.43 35.33 -13.65
N ILE A 4 -32.30 34.96 -13.07
CA ILE A 4 -31.02 34.91 -13.78
C ILE A 4 -30.84 33.48 -14.26
N ALA A 5 -30.86 33.30 -15.58
CA ALA A 5 -30.56 32.04 -16.23
C ALA A 5 -29.09 31.69 -16.00
N GLN A 6 -28.83 30.53 -15.40
CA GLN A 6 -27.48 29.98 -15.29
C GLN A 6 -27.18 29.16 -16.56
N SER A 7 -26.19 29.63 -17.32
CA SER A 7 -25.58 28.89 -18.42
C SER A 7 -24.89 27.64 -17.89
N SER A 8 -25.28 26.48 -18.41
CA SER A 8 -24.62 25.20 -18.18
C SER A 8 -23.26 25.18 -18.89
N VAL A 9 -22.18 25.28 -18.12
CA VAL A 9 -20.83 24.95 -18.59
C VAL A 9 -20.64 23.46 -18.37
N SER A 10 -20.71 22.69 -19.45
CA SER A 10 -20.36 21.28 -19.48
C SER A 10 -18.83 21.19 -19.40
N ALA A 11 -18.32 20.83 -18.22
CA ALA A 11 -16.91 20.52 -18.04
C ALA A 11 -16.66 19.14 -18.65
N THR A 12 -15.94 19.12 -19.77
CA THR A 12 -15.33 17.93 -20.35
C THR A 12 -14.41 17.31 -19.31
N MET A 13 -14.74 16.12 -18.82
CA MET A 13 -13.81 15.29 -18.05
C MET A 13 -12.67 14.90 -18.98
N THR A 14 -11.53 15.55 -18.81
CA THR A 14 -10.25 15.12 -19.39
C THR A 14 -9.81 13.89 -18.61
N GLU A 15 -9.57 12.78 -19.33
CA GLU A 15 -8.89 11.58 -18.82
C GLU A 15 -7.63 11.99 -18.06
N THR A 16 -7.63 11.79 -16.75
CA THR A 16 -6.42 11.87 -15.94
C THR A 16 -5.65 10.58 -16.19
N GLY A 17 -4.71 10.61 -17.13
CA GLY A 17 -3.67 9.58 -17.19
C GLY A 17 -3.00 9.52 -15.81
N THR A 18 -3.01 8.34 -15.19
CA THR A 18 -2.43 8.13 -13.86
C THR A 18 -0.93 8.38 -13.93
N VAL A 19 -0.50 9.57 -13.51
CA VAL A 19 0.91 9.91 -13.40
C VAL A 19 1.54 8.98 -12.38
N ARG A 20 2.61 8.28 -12.76
CA ARG A 20 3.38 7.43 -11.85
C ARG A 20 4.80 7.98 -11.72
N TYR A 21 5.38 7.81 -10.54
CA TYR A 21 6.74 8.21 -10.19
C TYR A 21 7.56 6.98 -9.81
N LEU A 22 8.76 6.84 -10.38
CA LEU A 22 9.80 5.95 -9.87
C LEU A 22 10.57 6.70 -8.79
N ASN A 23 10.30 6.35 -7.53
CA ASN A 23 10.96 6.91 -6.36
C ASN A 23 12.22 6.11 -6.04
N GLN A 24 13.33 6.79 -5.81
CA GLN A 24 14.60 6.21 -5.41
C GLN A 24 14.89 6.57 -3.95
N TYR A 25 15.18 5.56 -3.14
CA TYR A 25 15.37 5.70 -1.69
C TYR A 25 16.77 5.24 -1.28
N ARG A 26 17.29 5.87 -0.24
CA ARG A 26 18.58 5.51 0.36
C ARG A 26 18.51 5.69 1.86
N CYS A 27 18.55 4.58 2.61
CA CYS A 27 18.52 4.64 4.06
C CYS A 27 19.84 5.22 4.60
N PRO A 28 19.85 6.35 5.35
CA PRO A 28 21.06 6.90 5.93
C PRO A 28 21.58 6.05 7.12
N TYR A 29 20.76 5.15 7.66
CA TYR A 29 21.11 4.34 8.84
C TYR A 29 21.82 3.05 8.48
N CYS A 30 21.28 2.27 7.55
CA CYS A 30 21.84 0.97 7.12
C CYS A 30 22.43 0.98 5.70
N GLN A 31 22.34 2.11 4.97
CA GLN A 31 22.86 2.30 3.60
C GLN A 31 22.15 1.46 2.53
N THR A 32 21.04 0.80 2.85
CA THR A 32 20.19 0.09 1.89
C THR A 32 19.58 1.07 0.90
N GLU A 33 19.69 0.74 -0.38
CA GLU A 33 19.09 1.48 -1.49
C GLU A 33 17.99 0.61 -2.12
N TRP A 34 16.88 1.23 -2.47
CA TRP A 34 15.78 0.58 -3.17
C TRP A 34 15.02 1.61 -4.00
N GLU A 35 14.20 1.12 -4.91
CA GLU A 35 13.31 1.94 -5.73
C GLU A 35 11.90 1.38 -5.64
N ASP A 36 10.90 2.25 -5.77
CA ASP A 36 9.52 1.84 -5.84
C ASP A 36 8.68 2.79 -6.69
N VAL A 37 7.59 2.27 -7.25
CA VAL A 37 6.68 3.02 -8.12
C VAL A 37 5.44 3.40 -7.35
N TRP A 38 5.15 4.70 -7.33
CA TRP A 38 4.02 5.29 -6.62
C TRP A 38 3.30 6.29 -7.53
N ASP A 39 2.09 6.68 -7.17
CA ASP A 39 1.37 7.80 -7.79
C ASP A 39 1.90 9.17 -7.32
N CYS A 40 2.77 9.19 -6.28
CA CYS A 40 3.36 10.38 -5.68
C CYS A 40 4.82 10.16 -5.22
N GLY A 41 5.53 11.24 -4.90
CA GLY A 41 6.85 11.18 -4.23
C GLY A 41 6.72 10.80 -2.75
N CYS A 42 6.16 9.64 -2.46
CA CYS A 42 5.77 9.24 -1.12
C CYS A 42 6.96 8.66 -0.32
N ASN A 43 7.01 8.87 1.00
CA ASN A 43 7.98 8.24 1.89
C ASN A 43 7.78 6.71 1.94
N ASP A 44 8.86 5.96 2.18
CA ASP A 44 8.79 4.50 2.30
C ASP A 44 9.62 3.97 3.49
N ARG A 45 9.28 2.79 4.01
CA ARG A 45 10.02 2.16 5.10
C ARG A 45 11.15 1.29 4.57
N CYS A 46 12.37 1.59 5.01
CA CYS A 46 13.55 0.83 4.63
C CYS A 46 13.35 -0.68 4.84
N PRO A 47 13.57 -1.51 3.82
CA PRO A 47 13.29 -2.94 3.90
C PRO A 47 14.17 -3.68 4.92
N ASP A 48 15.34 -3.11 5.28
CA ASP A 48 16.25 -3.73 6.23
C ASP A 48 16.04 -3.27 7.68
N CYS A 49 15.83 -1.97 7.91
CA CYS A 49 15.76 -1.43 9.28
C CYS A 49 14.41 -0.79 9.65
N ASN A 50 13.43 -0.83 8.74
CA ASN A 50 12.05 -0.37 8.90
C ASN A 50 11.88 1.12 9.28
N LYS A 51 12.94 1.92 9.10
CA LYS A 51 12.90 3.38 9.29
C LYS A 51 12.26 4.02 8.07
N GLU A 52 11.41 5.02 8.30
CA GLU A 52 10.82 5.82 7.24
C GLU A 52 11.89 6.70 6.58
N ILE A 53 11.95 6.63 5.25
CA ILE A 53 12.92 7.30 4.39
C ILE A 53 12.16 8.02 3.28
N GLU A 54 12.45 9.31 3.12
CA GLU A 54 11.97 10.09 1.97
C GLU A 54 12.75 9.70 0.70
N PRO A 55 12.11 9.71 -0.48
CA PRO A 55 12.84 9.49 -1.73
C PRO A 55 13.80 10.66 -1.98
N TYR A 56 15.04 10.35 -2.39
CA TYR A 56 16.00 11.39 -2.75
C TYR A 56 15.85 11.82 -4.22
N GLU A 57 15.19 11.01 -5.04
CA GLU A 57 14.87 11.31 -6.44
C GLU A 57 13.54 10.66 -6.82
N SER A 58 12.70 11.40 -7.56
CA SER A 58 11.40 10.92 -8.07
C SER A 58 11.32 11.25 -9.57
N ALA A 59 11.39 10.23 -10.42
CA ALA A 59 11.31 10.38 -11.87
C ALA A 59 9.90 10.07 -12.36
N LEU A 60 9.35 10.91 -13.23
CA LEU A 60 8.07 10.64 -13.90
C LEU A 60 8.20 9.44 -14.83
N ILE A 61 7.25 8.51 -14.72
CA ILE A 61 7.06 7.39 -15.64
C ILE A 61 5.87 7.74 -16.52
N ASP A 62 6.13 8.03 -17.80
CA ASP A 62 5.05 8.29 -18.75
C ASP A 62 4.20 7.03 -18.90
N GLY A 63 2.91 7.14 -18.59
CA GLY A 63 1.93 6.12 -18.92
C GLY A 63 1.81 6.06 -20.43
N GLU A 64 2.19 4.93 -21.03
CA GLU A 64 2.02 4.70 -22.46
C GLU A 64 0.54 4.91 -22.80
N SER A 65 0.28 6.06 -23.43
CA SER A 65 -1.06 6.47 -23.81
C SER A 65 -1.47 5.53 -24.93
N ALA A 66 -2.30 4.53 -24.62
CA ALA A 66 -2.90 3.70 -25.65
C ALA A 66 -3.79 4.61 -26.52
N GLU A 67 -3.20 5.19 -27.57
CA GLU A 67 -3.91 5.92 -28.61
C GLU A 67 -4.91 4.95 -29.24
N THR A 68 -6.15 5.02 -28.77
CA THR A 68 -7.22 4.20 -29.31
C THR A 68 -7.70 4.91 -30.58
N GLU A 69 -6.97 4.72 -31.68
CA GLU A 69 -7.53 4.97 -33.01
C GLU A 69 -8.73 4.05 -33.19
N LEU A 70 -9.94 4.61 -33.17
CA LEU A 70 -11.17 3.90 -33.52
C LEU A 70 -11.20 3.69 -35.04
N PRO A 71 -11.14 2.45 -35.57
CA PRO A 71 -11.54 2.21 -36.93
C PRO A 71 -13.07 2.02 -36.92
N VAL A 72 -13.75 3.00 -37.51
CA VAL A 72 -15.10 2.82 -38.04
C VAL A 72 -15.01 1.69 -39.07
N GLU A 73 -15.50 0.49 -38.77
CA GLU A 73 -16.16 -0.41 -39.74
C GLU A 73 -17.09 -1.39 -38.99
N GLU A 74 -18.40 -1.28 -39.23
CA GLU A 74 -19.31 -2.43 -39.10
C GLU A 74 -18.91 -3.47 -40.15
N PRO A 75 -18.94 -4.77 -39.81
CA PRO A 75 -19.88 -5.58 -40.56
C PRO A 75 -20.62 -6.66 -39.75
N ALA A 76 -21.90 -6.76 -40.12
CA ALA A 76 -22.66 -7.98 -40.37
C ALA A 76 -22.57 -9.14 -39.36
N SER A 77 -23.70 -9.32 -38.69
CA SER A 77 -24.15 -10.51 -37.99
C SER A 77 -23.65 -11.83 -38.60
N ALA A 78 -22.82 -12.54 -37.84
CA ALA A 78 -22.66 -13.98 -37.96
C ALA A 78 -22.64 -14.58 -36.54
N ASN A 79 -23.64 -15.42 -36.26
CA ASN A 79 -23.72 -16.21 -35.04
C ASN A 79 -22.44 -17.05 -34.88
N VAL A 80 -21.56 -16.63 -33.96
CA VAL A 80 -20.48 -17.45 -33.45
C VAL A 80 -20.86 -17.89 -32.04
N THR A 81 -20.98 -19.19 -31.86
CA THR A 81 -21.13 -19.87 -30.57
C THR A 81 -20.08 -19.36 -29.59
N ALA A 82 -20.52 -18.66 -28.54
CA ALA A 82 -19.67 -18.13 -27.49
C ALA A 82 -19.04 -19.27 -26.67
N ALA A 83 -17.88 -19.75 -27.12
CA ALA A 83 -16.90 -20.30 -26.19
C ALA A 83 -16.53 -19.15 -25.25
N GLY A 84 -16.79 -19.30 -23.94
CA GLY A 84 -16.62 -18.25 -22.96
C GLY A 84 -15.18 -17.73 -22.96
N VAL A 85 -14.98 -16.56 -23.56
CA VAL A 85 -13.73 -15.83 -23.45
C VAL A 85 -13.73 -15.21 -22.06
N ASN A 86 -12.94 -15.77 -21.14
CA ASN A 86 -12.70 -15.14 -19.85
C ASN A 86 -11.95 -13.84 -20.11
N ARG A 87 -12.60 -12.71 -19.80
CA ARG A 87 -12.00 -11.38 -19.82
C ARG A 87 -11.50 -11.04 -18.41
N LEU A 88 -10.36 -10.37 -18.32
CA LEU A 88 -9.86 -9.88 -17.04
C LEU A 88 -10.40 -8.46 -16.80
N PHE A 89 -10.68 -8.16 -15.54
CA PHE A 89 -11.15 -6.86 -15.09
C PHE A 89 -10.43 -6.50 -13.79
N VAL A 90 -10.06 -5.23 -13.66
CA VAL A 90 -9.72 -4.60 -12.38
C VAL A 90 -10.98 -3.89 -11.89
N VAL A 91 -11.40 -4.20 -10.66
CA VAL A 91 -12.59 -3.61 -10.04
C VAL A 91 -12.14 -2.91 -8.77
N SER A 92 -12.44 -1.62 -8.68
CA SER A 92 -12.04 -0.74 -7.58
C SER A 92 -13.27 -0.07 -7.00
N TYR A 93 -13.16 0.39 -5.75
CA TYR A 93 -14.11 1.32 -5.17
C TYR A 93 -13.40 2.37 -4.33
N GLU A 94 -14.00 3.55 -4.23
CA GLU A 94 -13.57 4.63 -3.35
C GLU A 94 -14.68 4.98 -2.36
N ILE A 95 -14.31 5.34 -1.12
CA ILE A 95 -15.23 5.75 -0.08
C ILE A 95 -14.58 6.84 0.79
N ASP A 96 -15.35 7.88 1.12
CA ASP A 96 -14.91 8.94 2.01
C ASP A 96 -14.84 8.44 3.47
N TYR A 97 -13.72 8.72 4.15
CA TYR A 97 -13.55 8.39 5.57
C TYR A 97 -12.91 9.53 6.37
N VAL A 98 -13.15 9.52 7.68
CA VAL A 98 -12.46 10.33 8.68
C VAL A 98 -11.37 9.49 9.33
N HIS A 99 -10.11 9.94 9.20
CA HIS A 99 -9.00 9.44 9.99
C HIS A 99 -8.98 10.14 11.34
N ARG A 100 -9.13 9.38 12.44
CA ARG A 100 -9.12 9.89 13.81
C ARG A 100 -7.99 9.26 14.61
N VAL A 101 -6.94 10.06 14.81
CA VAL A 101 -5.79 9.70 15.65
C VAL A 101 -5.90 10.39 17.01
N SER A 102 -5.68 9.64 18.09
CA SER A 102 -5.56 10.17 19.46
C SER A 102 -4.22 9.76 20.05
N VAL A 103 -3.50 10.71 20.62
CA VAL A 103 -2.21 10.48 21.32
C VAL A 103 -2.25 10.99 22.75
N GLY A 104 -1.47 10.38 23.63
CA GLY A 104 -1.28 10.87 24.99
C GLY A 104 -0.21 11.96 25.01
N ILE A 105 -0.50 13.13 25.59
CA ILE A 105 0.47 14.22 25.73
C ILE A 105 0.43 14.77 27.14
N THR A 106 1.61 14.89 27.75
CA THR A 106 1.78 15.61 29.02
C THR A 106 2.25 17.02 28.72
N ALA A 107 1.46 18.03 29.11
CA ALA A 107 1.80 19.43 28.95
C ALA A 107 1.15 20.28 30.05
N ASP A 108 1.66 21.49 30.24
CA ASP A 108 1.18 22.42 31.26
C ASP A 108 -0.14 23.12 30.87
N SER A 109 -0.53 23.07 29.59
CA SER A 109 -1.82 23.59 29.10
C SER A 109 -2.32 22.83 27.86
N PRO A 110 -3.62 22.95 27.52
CA PRO A 110 -4.18 22.39 26.29
C PRO A 110 -3.49 22.91 25.02
N GLU A 111 -3.13 24.19 24.98
CA GLU A 111 -2.46 24.82 23.83
C GLU A 111 -1.05 24.27 23.65
N ALA A 112 -0.31 24.07 24.75
CA ALA A 112 1.00 23.42 24.72
C ALA A 112 0.89 21.96 24.26
N ALA A 113 -0.14 21.23 24.72
CA ALA A 113 -0.39 19.86 24.26
C ALA A 113 -0.67 19.82 22.74
N GLN A 114 -1.49 20.76 22.24
CA GLN A 114 -1.77 20.86 20.81
C GLN A 114 -0.53 21.18 19.99
N GLN A 115 0.32 22.11 20.45
CA GLN A 115 1.57 22.45 19.76
C GLN A 115 2.54 21.26 19.69
N ILE A 116 2.61 20.47 20.77
CA ILE A 116 3.41 19.24 20.79
C ILE A 116 2.87 18.23 19.77
N ALA A 117 1.55 18.03 19.71
CA ALA A 117 0.93 17.13 18.74
C ALA A 117 1.17 17.59 17.30
N GLU A 118 0.95 18.86 17.02
CA GLU A 118 1.11 19.45 15.68
C GLU A 118 2.56 19.36 15.20
N GLN A 119 3.53 19.62 16.09
CA GLN A 119 4.93 19.43 15.77
C GLN A 119 5.25 17.97 15.43
N ALA A 120 4.78 17.02 16.25
CA ALA A 120 4.99 15.59 16.00
C ALA A 120 4.32 15.13 14.69
N PHE A 121 3.16 15.69 14.33
CA PHE A 121 2.50 15.41 13.06
C PHE A 121 3.35 15.92 11.87
N ASN A 122 3.84 17.16 11.95
CA ASN A 122 4.68 17.75 10.91
C ASN A 122 6.04 17.05 10.77
N GLU A 123 6.53 16.43 11.85
CA GLU A 123 7.75 15.62 11.87
C GLU A 123 7.51 14.14 11.53
N ALA A 124 6.28 13.76 11.17
CA ALA A 124 5.87 12.37 10.91
C ALA A 124 6.15 11.39 12.07
N SER A 125 6.27 11.87 13.31
CA SER A 125 6.59 11.08 14.50
C SER A 125 5.40 10.82 15.42
N ILE A 126 4.25 11.44 15.17
CA ILE A 126 3.05 11.32 16.01
C ILE A 126 2.50 9.88 16.10
N TRP A 127 2.88 9.00 15.17
CA TRP A 127 2.43 7.60 15.11
C TRP A 127 3.41 6.59 15.73
N ASP A 128 4.54 7.04 16.28
CA ASP A 128 5.65 6.16 16.72
C ASP A 128 5.36 5.33 17.99
N ASP A 129 4.21 5.53 18.64
CA ASP A 129 3.81 4.88 19.90
C ASP A 129 4.94 4.85 20.95
N THR A 130 5.33 6.04 21.42
CA THR A 130 6.43 6.18 22.38
C THR A 130 5.91 6.29 23.81
N ALA A 131 6.74 5.95 24.81
CA ALA A 131 6.35 6.11 26.21
C ALA A 131 6.02 7.57 26.60
N ALA A 132 6.60 8.56 25.90
CA ALA A 132 6.35 9.98 26.13
C ALA A 132 5.10 10.49 25.39
N MET A 133 4.78 9.88 24.25
CA MET A 133 3.61 10.18 23.44
C MET A 133 2.98 8.85 22.95
N PRO A 134 2.23 8.15 23.82
CA PRO A 134 1.64 6.87 23.46
C PRO A 134 0.52 7.07 22.43
N LEU A 135 0.46 6.17 21.44
CA LEU A 135 -0.63 6.15 20.48
C LEU A 135 -1.85 5.53 21.16
N LEU A 136 -2.91 6.31 21.37
CA LEU A 136 -4.10 5.87 22.11
C LEU A 136 -5.16 5.27 21.18
N SER A 137 -5.31 5.84 19.98
CA SER A 137 -6.21 5.32 18.94
C SER A 137 -5.72 5.75 17.56
N ASP A 138 -5.87 4.85 16.59
CA ASP A 138 -5.74 5.13 15.16
C ASP A 138 -6.95 4.49 14.47
N GLU A 139 -7.98 5.30 14.21
CA GLU A 139 -9.28 4.82 13.76
C GLU A 139 -9.69 5.46 12.44
N TYR A 140 -10.34 4.66 11.60
CA TYR A 140 -10.93 5.08 10.34
C TYR A 140 -12.44 4.92 10.45
N HIS A 141 -13.17 6.03 10.26
CA HIS A 141 -14.62 6.05 10.30
C HIS A 141 -15.15 6.44 8.93
N GLU A 142 -16.00 5.60 8.33
CA GLU A 142 -16.70 5.98 7.10
C GLU A 142 -17.54 7.24 7.35
N LEU A 143 -17.51 8.19 6.42
CA LEU A 143 -18.38 9.35 6.49
C LEU A 143 -19.82 8.91 6.20
N GLU A 144 -20.76 9.25 7.10
CA GLU A 144 -22.18 8.91 6.92
C GLU A 144 -22.73 9.52 5.61
N GLY A 145 -23.16 8.66 4.68
CA GLY A 145 -23.70 9.06 3.37
C GLY A 145 -23.47 8.00 2.29
N GLU A 146 -23.87 8.31 1.05
CA GLU A 146 -23.51 7.51 -0.13
C GLU A 146 -22.26 8.12 -0.79
N SER A 147 -21.06 7.75 -0.32
CA SER A 147 -19.76 8.13 -0.94
C SER A 147 -19.11 6.98 -1.71
N LEU A 148 -19.73 5.79 -1.72
CA LEU A 148 -19.18 4.61 -2.39
C LEU A 148 -19.30 4.73 -3.92
N VAL A 149 -18.15 4.85 -4.60
CA VAL A 149 -18.07 4.91 -6.06
C VAL A 149 -17.35 3.66 -6.57
N TRP A 150 -17.95 2.96 -7.53
CA TRP A 150 -17.37 1.78 -8.16
C TRP A 150 -16.73 2.12 -9.51
N GLU A 151 -15.60 1.48 -9.79
CA GLU A 151 -14.94 1.51 -11.08
C GLU A 151 -14.63 0.08 -11.55
N CYS A 152 -14.75 -0.17 -12.86
CA CYS A 152 -14.41 -1.43 -13.48
C CYS A 152 -13.73 -1.20 -14.82
N VAL A 153 -12.49 -1.67 -14.94
CA VAL A 153 -11.64 -1.50 -16.12
C VAL A 153 -11.30 -2.88 -16.67
N ALA A 154 -11.57 -3.11 -17.96
CA ALA A 154 -11.13 -4.33 -18.64
C ALA A 154 -9.63 -4.27 -18.89
N VAL A 155 -8.92 -5.37 -18.63
CA VAL A 155 -7.46 -5.44 -18.80
C VAL A 155 -7.07 -6.69 -19.59
N GLU A 156 -5.93 -6.61 -20.28
CA GLU A 156 -5.35 -7.76 -20.98
C GLU A 156 -4.56 -8.67 -20.02
N GLU A 157 -3.94 -8.07 -19.01
CA GLU A 157 -3.20 -8.72 -17.94
C GLU A 157 -3.42 -8.00 -16.60
N TRP A 158 -3.16 -8.68 -15.48
CA TRP A 158 -3.27 -8.05 -14.17
C TRP A 158 -2.09 -7.12 -13.92
N PRO A 159 -2.31 -5.94 -13.32
CA PRO A 159 -1.21 -5.08 -12.90
C PRO A 159 -0.36 -5.78 -11.84
N GLU A 160 0.92 -5.41 -11.79
CA GLU A 160 1.81 -5.79 -10.69
C GLU A 160 1.21 -5.36 -9.34
N PRO A 161 1.36 -6.18 -8.27
CA PRO A 161 0.84 -5.83 -6.96
C PRO A 161 1.43 -4.51 -6.43
N ASP A 162 0.53 -3.63 -6.00
CA ASP A 162 0.88 -2.38 -5.33
C ASP A 162 1.78 -2.60 -4.09
N HIS A 163 2.49 -1.55 -3.67
CA HIS A 163 3.28 -1.57 -2.45
C HIS A 163 2.49 -2.07 -1.24
N SER A 164 1.24 -1.62 -1.05
CA SER A 164 0.37 -2.06 0.05
C SER A 164 0.17 -3.58 0.07
N VAL A 165 0.05 -4.21 -1.11
CA VAL A 165 -0.09 -5.68 -1.24
C VAL A 165 1.24 -6.37 -0.98
N ARG A 166 2.36 -5.80 -1.45
CA ARG A 166 3.71 -6.33 -1.17
C ARG A 166 4.02 -6.27 0.32
N GLN A 167 3.70 -5.16 0.99
CA GLN A 167 3.89 -4.99 2.43
C GLN A 167 2.96 -5.92 3.23
N LEU A 168 1.68 -6.05 2.84
CA LEU A 168 0.77 -7.03 3.43
C LEU A 168 1.32 -8.46 3.37
N LYS A 169 1.92 -8.86 2.24
CA LYS A 169 2.54 -10.19 2.10
C LYS A 169 3.77 -10.35 3.00
N LYS A 170 4.58 -9.30 3.17
CA LYS A 170 5.73 -9.31 4.10
C LYS A 170 5.26 -9.47 5.55
N ASP A 171 4.24 -8.73 5.96
CA ASP A 171 3.69 -8.79 7.32
C ASP A 171 3.04 -10.15 7.63
N GLN A 172 2.31 -10.71 6.66
CA GLN A 172 1.76 -12.07 6.77
C GLN A 172 2.86 -13.11 6.92
N ALA A 173 3.92 -13.03 6.12
CA ALA A 173 5.07 -13.93 6.22
C ALA A 173 5.77 -13.78 7.58
N ALA A 174 5.98 -12.55 8.06
CA ALA A 174 6.57 -12.30 9.37
C ALA A 174 5.75 -12.95 10.50
N MET A 175 4.43 -12.77 10.49
CA MET A 175 3.53 -13.36 11.48
C MET A 175 3.51 -14.89 11.39
N GLN A 176 3.58 -15.47 10.20
CA GLN A 176 3.70 -16.92 10.01
C GLN A 176 5.00 -17.46 10.60
N VAL A 177 6.13 -16.77 10.41
CA VAL A 177 7.41 -17.12 11.03
C VAL A 177 7.31 -17.09 12.55
N CYS A 178 6.71 -16.04 13.14
CA CYS A 178 6.53 -15.96 14.59
C CYS A 178 5.70 -17.13 15.13
N ARG A 179 4.61 -17.49 14.47
CA ARG A 179 3.79 -18.66 14.85
C ARG A 179 4.58 -19.96 14.73
N GLY A 180 5.25 -20.16 13.60
CA GLY A 180 6.05 -21.35 13.35
C GLY A 180 7.20 -21.52 14.36
N LEU A 181 7.87 -20.44 14.77
CA LEU A 181 8.92 -20.49 15.80
C LEU A 181 8.36 -20.94 17.15
N VAL A 182 7.19 -20.46 17.54
CA VAL A 182 6.51 -20.89 18.77
C VAL A 182 6.13 -22.38 18.69
N GLU A 183 5.58 -22.81 17.55
CA GLU A 183 5.21 -24.21 17.32
C GLU A 183 6.44 -25.13 17.35
N ALA A 184 7.53 -24.76 16.67
CA ALA A 184 8.78 -25.50 16.64
C ALA A 184 9.37 -25.66 18.06
N TYR A 185 9.34 -24.58 18.86
CA TYR A 185 9.74 -24.62 20.26
C TYR A 185 8.88 -25.60 21.08
N GLN A 186 7.55 -25.50 20.98
CA GLN A 186 6.62 -26.37 21.70
C GLN A 186 6.80 -27.84 21.31
N GLN A 187 7.06 -28.13 20.04
CA GLN A 187 7.32 -29.49 19.56
C GLN A 187 8.64 -30.03 20.09
N GLY A 188 9.70 -29.23 20.11
CA GLY A 188 10.98 -29.60 20.71
C GLY A 188 10.83 -29.95 22.20
N GLU A 189 10.13 -29.11 22.95
CA GLU A 189 9.82 -29.34 24.37
C GLU A 189 9.03 -30.64 24.57
N ALA A 190 7.99 -30.88 23.76
CA ALA A 190 7.18 -32.09 23.83
C ALA A 190 7.98 -33.38 23.50
N LYS A 191 8.98 -33.29 22.63
CA LYS A 191 9.92 -34.38 22.32
C LYS A 191 11.02 -34.54 23.39
N GLY A 192 11.02 -33.70 24.43
CA GLY A 192 12.01 -33.73 25.51
C GLY A 192 13.39 -33.20 25.11
N GLY A 193 13.44 -32.36 24.08
CA GLY A 193 14.69 -31.91 23.45
C GLY A 193 14.65 -30.46 22.99
N SER A 194 15.56 -30.12 22.07
CA SER A 194 15.63 -28.80 21.42
C SER A 194 14.75 -28.76 20.16
N ILE A 195 14.58 -27.56 19.59
CA ILE A 195 14.01 -27.35 18.26
C ILE A 195 14.78 -28.20 17.22
N ASP A 196 14.04 -28.79 16.27
CA ASP A 196 14.59 -29.52 15.13
C ASP A 196 14.98 -28.54 14.00
N TRP A 197 16.07 -28.83 13.29
CA TRP A 197 16.48 -28.00 12.15
C TRP A 197 15.48 -28.07 11.01
N ASP A 198 14.82 -29.22 10.81
CA ASP A 198 13.77 -29.38 9.80
C ASP A 198 12.58 -28.43 10.05
N ASP A 199 12.30 -28.11 11.32
CA ASP A 199 11.24 -27.15 11.68
C ASP A 199 11.67 -25.71 11.33
N LEU A 200 12.96 -25.38 11.48
CA LEU A 200 13.49 -24.06 11.12
C LEU A 200 13.63 -23.89 9.61
N ASP A 201 14.07 -24.92 8.89
CA ASP A 201 14.27 -24.90 7.44
C ASP A 201 12.97 -24.60 6.69
N GLN A 202 11.82 -24.98 7.26
CA GLN A 202 10.50 -24.63 6.74
C GLN A 202 10.14 -23.15 6.92
N LEU A 203 10.73 -22.47 7.92
CA LEU A 203 10.46 -21.07 8.23
C LEU A 203 11.41 -20.10 7.52
N ILE A 204 12.63 -20.53 7.17
CA ILE A 204 13.62 -19.66 6.51
C ILE A 204 13.09 -19.01 5.22
N PRO A 205 12.40 -19.71 4.29
CA PRO A 205 11.85 -19.07 3.11
C PRO A 205 10.84 -17.97 3.44
N LEU A 206 9.99 -18.18 4.46
CA LEU A 206 9.01 -17.19 4.92
C LEU A 206 9.71 -16.00 5.58
N ALA A 207 10.79 -16.23 6.32
CA ALA A 207 11.59 -15.17 6.92
C ALA A 207 12.27 -14.30 5.84
N LEU A 208 12.80 -14.91 4.79
CA LEU A 208 13.38 -14.16 3.66
C LEU A 208 12.32 -13.37 2.91
N GLN A 209 11.14 -13.96 2.69
CA GLN A 209 10.01 -13.26 2.11
C GLN A 209 9.58 -12.06 2.97
N ALA A 210 9.51 -12.22 4.29
CA ALA A 210 9.20 -11.13 5.22
C ALA A 210 10.20 -9.97 5.13
N LEU A 211 11.49 -10.29 4.92
CA LEU A 211 12.57 -9.31 4.72
C LEU A 211 12.61 -8.73 3.30
N GLY A 212 11.69 -9.13 2.41
CA GLY A 212 11.72 -8.71 1.01
C GLY A 212 12.92 -9.24 0.21
N LYS A 213 13.59 -10.29 0.69
CA LYS A 213 14.77 -10.87 0.05
C LYS A 213 14.35 -11.96 -0.94
N PRO A 214 14.97 -12.01 -2.14
CA PRO A 214 14.70 -13.08 -3.10
C PRO A 214 15.15 -14.42 -2.51
N ALA A 215 14.29 -15.44 -2.61
CA ALA A 215 14.53 -16.78 -2.07
C ALA A 215 15.75 -17.53 -2.68
N LEU A 216 16.49 -16.91 -3.60
CA LEU A 216 17.59 -17.52 -4.36
C LEU A 216 18.95 -17.50 -3.64
N GLU A 217 19.10 -16.87 -2.47
CA GLU A 217 20.36 -16.85 -1.72
C GLU A 217 20.60 -18.09 -0.81
N ILE A 218 19.68 -19.06 -0.78
CA ILE A 218 19.73 -20.21 0.15
C ILE A 218 20.57 -21.38 -0.38
N ARG A 219 21.28 -21.22 -1.51
CA ARG A 219 22.18 -22.27 -2.02
C ARG A 219 23.56 -21.71 -2.32
N SER A 220 24.40 -21.66 -1.30
CA SER A 220 25.86 -21.61 -1.43
C SER A 220 26.51 -22.40 -0.30
#